data_AF-A0A452GMJ8-F1
#
_entry.id   AF-A0A452GMJ8-F1
#
_cell.length_a   1.000
_cell.length_b   1.000
_cell.length_c   1.000
_cell.angle_alpha   90.00
_cell.angle_beta   90.00
_cell.angle_gamma   90.00
#
_symmetry.space_group_name_H-M   'P 1'
#
loop_
_entity.id
_entity.type
_entity.pdbx_description
1 polymer ?
#
loop_
_entity_poly.entity_id
_entity_poly.type
_entity_poly.pdbx_seq_one_letter_code
_entity_poly.pdbx_strand_id
1 'polypeptide(L)'
;MLATRLACLWTLPRQNLRPALTQTFPALRNSSIKANRWILQPNRGYTSKAKMGVRRGRTGQEIKEAAFEPAMETAFKVDQMGRWIVAGGAAVGLGALCYYGMGMSNEIGAIEKAVIWPQYVKDRIRSTYMYFAGSVGLTALSAVAVSRSPALMSLMMRGSWLAIGASFAAMIGAGMLVRSISYEGNPGAKHLAWMLHAGVMGAVVAPLTLLGGPLLIRAAWYTAGIVGGLSTVAMCAPSEKFLNMGGPLGVGLGLVLASSIGSMFLPPTSAFGAGLYSVAVYGGLILFGMFLLYDTQKVIKRAETHPVSIYGVAKYDPINSCLGIYVDTLNIFIRVATMLATGGSSRKK
;
A
#
# COMPACT_ATOMS: atom_id res chain seq x y z
N MET A 1 20.33 31.71 -33.60
CA MET A 1 21.02 33.01 -33.65
C MET A 1 20.01 34.09 -33.25
N LEU A 2 20.35 34.91 -32.26
CA LEU A 2 19.99 36.34 -32.07
C LEU A 2 18.56 36.76 -32.47
N ALA A 3 17.72 37.40 -31.65
CA ALA A 3 17.98 38.26 -30.52
C ALA A 3 16.64 38.69 -29.89
N THR A 4 16.74 39.16 -28.64
CA THR A 4 16.02 40.30 -28.03
C THR A 4 14.49 40.25 -27.89
N ARG A 5 14.04 40.26 -26.62
CA ARG A 5 13.29 41.37 -25.99
C ARG A 5 13.19 41.14 -24.47
N LEU A 6 14.14 41.74 -23.75
CA LEU A 6 14.13 41.99 -22.30
C LEU A 6 14.41 43.49 -22.10
N ALA A 7 13.91 44.02 -20.98
CA ALA A 7 14.07 45.37 -20.44
C ALA A 7 12.94 46.38 -20.77
N CYS A 8 12.08 46.59 -19.77
CA CYS A 8 11.95 47.87 -19.08
C CYS A 8 11.57 47.53 -17.63
N LEU A 9 12.55 47.57 -16.74
CA LEU A 9 12.77 48.62 -15.72
C LEU A 9 11.75 48.52 -14.58
N TRP A 10 12.25 48.47 -13.35
CA TRP A 10 11.87 49.36 -12.25
C TRP A 10 12.81 49.08 -11.08
N THR A 11 13.76 49.99 -10.89
CA THR A 11 14.67 50.08 -9.74
C THR A 11 14.21 51.25 -8.86
N LEU A 12 14.09 50.98 -7.56
CA LEU A 12 14.37 51.82 -6.35
C LEU A 12 14.82 53.28 -6.56
N PRO A 13 14.52 54.25 -5.65
CA PRO A 13 15.23 54.31 -4.33
C PRO A 13 14.64 55.13 -3.13
N ARG A 14 15.31 54.94 -1.96
CA ARG A 14 15.60 55.87 -0.80
C ARG A 14 14.46 56.29 0.16
N GLN A 15 14.50 56.01 1.47
CA GLN A 15 15.37 56.52 2.58
C GLN A 15 15.33 58.05 2.81
N ASN A 16 14.70 58.49 3.93
CA ASN A 16 15.33 59.16 5.09
C ASN A 16 14.35 60.04 5.92
N LEU A 17 14.76 60.25 7.19
CA LEU A 17 14.42 61.37 8.12
C LEU A 17 13.44 61.10 9.30
N ARG A 18 14.04 60.80 10.47
CA ARG A 18 13.68 61.34 11.81
C ARG A 18 14.05 62.86 11.87
N PRO A 19 13.77 63.71 12.92
CA PRO A 19 13.60 63.39 14.36
C PRO A 19 12.69 64.33 15.24
N ALA A 20 12.73 64.07 16.57
CA ALA A 20 12.67 64.99 17.74
C ALA A 20 11.29 65.48 18.29
N LEU A 21 10.92 65.03 19.51
CA LEU A 21 10.91 65.75 20.82
C LEU A 21 9.60 66.56 21.04
N THR A 22 8.85 66.42 22.14
CA THR A 22 9.20 66.80 23.53
C THR A 22 8.21 66.24 24.58
N GLN A 23 8.75 65.83 25.75
CA GLN A 23 8.35 66.09 27.17
C GLN A 23 6.85 66.03 27.56
N THR A 24 6.40 65.36 28.63
CA THR A 24 6.75 65.56 30.07
C THR A 24 6.36 64.36 30.96
N PHE A 25 7.06 64.20 32.09
CA PHE A 25 6.76 63.39 33.29
C PHE A 25 6.42 64.37 34.47
N PRO A 26 6.24 63.97 35.76
CA PRO A 26 5.81 62.72 36.42
C PRO A 26 4.77 62.95 37.56
N ALA A 27 4.22 61.89 38.19
CA ALA A 27 3.87 61.95 39.63
C ALA A 27 3.71 60.56 40.30
N LEU A 28 4.58 60.33 41.29
CA LEU A 28 4.46 59.57 42.57
C LEU A 28 3.85 58.15 42.60
N ARG A 29 4.58 57.07 42.97
CA ARG A 29 5.17 56.68 44.29
C ARG A 29 4.28 55.74 45.13
N ASN A 30 4.57 54.43 45.01
CA ASN A 30 4.76 53.38 46.04
C ASN A 30 3.88 53.24 47.32
N SER A 31 3.36 52.01 47.46
CA SER A 31 3.48 51.06 48.60
C SER A 31 2.47 50.99 49.76
N SER A 32 1.85 49.81 49.86
CA SER A 32 1.54 48.93 51.02
C SER A 32 0.81 49.47 52.26
N ILE A 33 -0.24 48.76 52.71
CA ILE A 33 -0.46 48.30 54.11
C ILE A 33 -1.67 47.32 54.19
N LYS A 34 -1.49 46.25 54.97
CA LYS A 34 -2.47 45.23 55.39
C LYS A 34 -3.53 45.82 56.33
N ALA A 35 -4.76 45.30 56.31
CA ALA A 35 -5.64 45.29 57.48
C ALA A 35 -6.57 44.06 57.49
N ASN A 36 -6.55 43.37 58.63
CA ASN A 36 -7.33 42.19 58.98
C ASN A 36 -8.85 42.46 59.03
N ARG A 37 -9.66 41.46 58.66
CA ARG A 37 -11.01 41.32 59.23
C ARG A 37 -11.29 39.85 59.53
N TRP A 38 -11.46 39.58 60.82
CA TRP A 38 -11.84 38.31 61.44
C TRP A 38 -13.35 38.08 61.35
N ILE A 39 -13.78 36.87 61.77
CA ILE A 39 -15.14 36.45 62.22
C ILE A 39 -16.00 35.87 61.06
N LEU A 40 -16.55 34.65 61.05
CA LEU A 40 -16.86 33.60 62.04
C LEU A 40 -17.05 32.25 61.28
N GLN A 41 -16.52 31.14 61.79
CA GLN A 41 -16.98 29.79 61.45
C GLN A 41 -18.12 29.38 62.40
N PRO A 42 -19.00 28.48 61.96
CA PRO A 42 -19.36 27.37 62.84
C PRO A 42 -19.21 26.01 62.14
N ASN A 43 -18.58 25.11 62.88
CA ASN A 43 -18.32 23.72 62.58
C ASN A 43 -19.59 22.89 62.81
N ARG A 44 -20.01 22.04 61.85
CA ARG A 44 -21.06 21.03 62.12
C ARG A 44 -20.94 19.80 61.21
N GLY A 45 -20.55 18.68 61.82
CA GLY A 45 -21.15 17.37 61.60
C GLY A 45 -20.59 16.50 60.47
N TYR A 46 -19.77 15.53 60.85
CA TYR A 46 -19.45 14.33 60.05
C TYR A 46 -20.73 13.59 59.62
N THR A 47 -20.92 13.41 58.30
CA THR A 47 -21.54 12.20 57.74
C THR A 47 -20.80 11.80 56.47
N SER A 48 -20.03 10.72 56.56
CA SER A 48 -19.43 10.06 55.41
C SER A 48 -20.53 9.33 54.64
N LYS A 49 -20.99 9.92 53.53
CA LYS A 49 -21.68 9.18 52.46
C LYS A 49 -20.67 9.05 51.33
N ALA A 50 -19.95 7.94 51.31
CA ALA A 50 -19.17 7.51 50.16
C ALA A 50 -20.11 7.33 48.96
N LYS A 51 -20.27 8.38 48.15
CA LYS A 51 -20.73 8.23 46.78
C LYS A 51 -19.61 7.53 46.03
N MET A 52 -19.72 6.22 45.94
CA MET A 52 -18.93 5.40 45.03
C MET A 52 -19.27 5.83 43.60
N GLY A 53 -18.63 6.90 43.15
CA GLY A 53 -18.63 7.30 41.76
C GLY A 53 -17.91 6.22 40.97
N VAL A 54 -18.68 5.40 40.27
CA VAL A 54 -18.17 4.52 39.23
C VAL A 54 -17.38 5.39 38.26
N ARG A 55 -16.04 5.30 38.31
CA ARG A 55 -15.12 5.86 37.31
C ARG A 55 -15.42 5.19 35.97
N ARG A 56 -16.41 5.71 35.26
CA ARG A 56 -16.72 5.33 33.89
C ARG A 56 -15.64 5.93 32.98
N GLY A 57 -14.62 5.14 32.68
CA GLY A 57 -13.92 5.16 31.39
C GLY A 57 -13.09 6.38 30.99
N ARG A 58 -12.27 6.95 31.87
CA ARG A 58 -11.29 8.00 31.46
C ARG A 58 -10.12 7.43 30.64
N THR A 59 -9.72 6.19 30.92
CA THR A 59 -8.59 5.50 30.25
C THR A 59 -8.83 5.26 28.76
N GLY A 60 -10.09 5.00 28.36
CA GLY A 60 -10.43 4.82 26.94
C GLY A 60 -10.46 6.12 26.15
N GLN A 61 -10.69 7.25 26.82
CA GLN A 61 -10.66 8.58 26.23
C GLN A 61 -9.21 9.07 26.07
N GLU A 62 -8.36 8.85 27.07
CA GLU A 62 -6.92 9.19 27.00
C GLU A 62 -6.16 8.35 25.96
N ILE A 63 -6.47 7.05 25.80
CA ILE A 63 -5.88 6.22 24.73
C ILE A 63 -6.38 6.67 23.35
N LYS A 64 -7.65 7.10 23.25
CA LYS A 64 -8.18 7.69 22.02
C LYS A 64 -7.54 9.05 21.74
N GLU A 65 -7.31 9.88 22.75
CA GLU A 65 -6.67 11.19 22.56
C GLU A 65 -5.21 11.02 22.15
N ALA A 66 -4.44 10.14 22.82
CA ALA A 66 -3.06 9.82 22.47
C ALA A 66 -2.92 9.16 21.08
N ALA A 67 -3.90 8.35 20.66
CA ALA A 67 -3.93 7.76 19.31
C ALA A 67 -4.23 8.78 18.21
N PHE A 68 -4.76 9.97 18.56
CA PHE A 68 -5.13 11.04 17.64
C PHE A 68 -4.23 12.27 17.78
N GLU A 69 -3.24 12.26 18.69
CA GLU A 69 -2.28 13.35 18.79
C GLU A 69 -1.49 13.48 17.48
N PRO A 70 -1.45 14.69 16.88
CA PRO A 70 -0.72 14.92 15.64
C PRO A 70 0.78 14.87 15.92
N ALA A 71 1.37 13.70 15.71
CA ALA A 71 2.77 13.44 15.96
C ALA A 71 3.52 13.40 14.62
N MET A 72 3.62 14.58 13.98
CA MET A 72 4.16 14.73 12.63
C MET A 72 5.62 14.23 12.53
N GLU A 73 6.43 14.43 13.57
CA GLU A 73 7.81 13.95 13.61
C GLU A 73 7.92 12.43 13.68
N THR A 74 7.09 11.77 14.49
CA THR A 74 7.07 10.30 14.57
C THR A 74 6.47 9.70 13.30
N ALA A 75 5.44 10.31 12.71
CA ALA A 75 4.90 9.90 11.42
C ALA A 75 5.97 9.95 10.31
N PHE A 76 6.77 11.02 10.27
CA PHE A 76 7.89 11.14 9.32
C PHE A 76 8.99 10.09 9.57
N LYS A 77 9.38 9.87 10.83
CA LYS A 77 10.35 8.82 11.20
C LYS A 77 9.88 7.43 10.76
N VAL A 78 8.59 7.13 10.92
CA VAL A 78 7.97 5.86 10.51
C VAL A 78 7.92 5.70 8.99
N ASP A 79 7.65 6.76 8.23
CA ASP A 79 7.73 6.75 6.76
C ASP A 79 9.16 6.51 6.27
N GLN A 80 10.13 7.23 6.85
CA GLN A 80 11.54 7.09 6.53
C GLN A 80 12.05 5.68 6.84
N MET A 81 11.68 5.12 8.00
CA MET A 81 12.01 3.75 8.37
C MET A 81 11.44 2.72 7.37
N GLY A 82 10.19 2.90 6.93
CA GLY A 82 9.56 2.04 5.92
C GLY A 82 10.33 2.00 4.60
N ARG A 83 10.83 3.15 4.15
CA ARG A 83 11.66 3.24 2.93
C ARG A 83 13.00 2.52 3.09
N TRP A 84 13.66 2.66 4.23
CA TRP A 84 14.91 1.94 4.52
C TRP A 84 14.71 0.43 4.58
N ILE A 85 13.58 -0.02 5.14
CA ILE A 85 13.22 -1.44 5.17
C ILE A 85 13.00 -1.97 3.75
N VAL A 86 12.28 -1.24 2.89
CA VAL A 86 12.10 -1.64 1.48
C VAL A 86 13.44 -1.63 0.72
N ALA A 87 14.29 -0.62 0.94
CA ALA A 87 15.62 -0.56 0.33
C ALA A 87 16.50 -1.74 0.77
N GLY A 88 16.48 -2.09 2.06
CA GLY A 88 17.15 -3.26 2.60
C GLY A 88 16.63 -4.56 1.99
N GLY A 89 15.31 -4.71 1.87
CA GLY A 89 14.69 -5.86 1.19
C GLY A 89 15.11 -5.98 -0.27
N ALA A 90 15.21 -4.87 -1.00
CA ALA A 90 15.70 -4.86 -2.37
C ALA A 90 17.18 -5.26 -2.46
N ALA A 91 18.02 -4.79 -1.53
CA ALA A 91 19.43 -5.19 -1.47
C ALA A 91 19.59 -6.69 -1.20
N VAL A 92 18.79 -7.25 -0.28
CA VAL A 92 18.75 -8.70 -0.01
C VAL A 92 18.28 -9.47 -1.25
N GLY A 93 17.22 -9.00 -1.93
CA GLY A 93 16.72 -9.63 -3.16
C GLY A 93 17.75 -9.63 -4.29
N LEU A 94 18.48 -8.53 -4.48
CA LEU A 94 19.55 -8.43 -5.47
C LEU A 94 20.76 -9.30 -5.10
N GLY A 95 21.13 -9.33 -3.81
CA GLY A 95 22.15 -10.25 -3.30
C GLY A 95 21.78 -11.72 -3.52
N ALA A 96 20.52 -12.09 -3.27
CA ALA A 96 20.01 -13.42 -3.55
C ALA A 96 20.03 -13.74 -5.05
N LEU A 97 19.65 -12.79 -5.91
CA LEU A 97 19.72 -12.96 -7.36
C LEU A 97 21.16 -13.21 -7.82
N CYS A 98 22.12 -12.43 -7.33
CA CYS A 98 23.54 -12.65 -7.65
C CYS A 98 24.02 -13.99 -7.11
N TYR A 99 23.65 -14.35 -5.87
CA TYR A 99 24.07 -15.61 -5.24
C TYR A 99 23.58 -16.85 -5.98
N TYR A 100 22.27 -16.92 -6.26
CA TYR A 100 21.67 -18.05 -6.98
C TYR A 100 21.94 -17.99 -8.49
N GLY A 101 22.02 -16.79 -9.08
CA GLY A 101 22.29 -16.60 -10.50
C GLY A 101 23.72 -16.93 -10.91
N MET A 102 24.69 -16.79 -10.00
CA MET A 102 26.08 -17.23 -10.22
C MET A 102 26.31 -18.72 -9.91
N GLY A 103 25.25 -19.49 -9.58
CA GLY A 103 25.36 -20.93 -9.34
C GLY A 103 26.14 -21.30 -8.07
N MET A 104 26.26 -20.38 -7.10
CA MET A 104 26.99 -20.63 -5.84
C MET A 104 26.17 -21.46 -4.82
N SER A 105 24.95 -21.88 -5.18
CA SER A 105 24.12 -22.75 -4.36
C SER A 105 24.36 -24.23 -4.69
N ASN A 106 24.52 -25.07 -3.67
CA ASN A 106 24.62 -26.53 -3.81
C ASN A 106 23.30 -27.22 -4.24
N GLU A 107 22.22 -26.46 -4.47
CA GLU A 107 20.92 -26.96 -4.91
C GLU A 107 20.63 -26.44 -6.33
N ILE A 108 20.17 -27.32 -7.22
CA ILE A 108 19.84 -26.99 -8.62
C ILE A 108 18.66 -26.01 -8.65
N GLY A 109 18.93 -24.78 -9.08
CA GLY A 109 17.92 -23.73 -9.25
C GLY A 109 16.88 -24.05 -10.33
N ALA A 110 15.70 -23.43 -10.27
CA ALA A 110 14.68 -23.66 -11.31
C ALA A 110 15.12 -23.15 -12.70
N ILE A 111 16.07 -22.21 -12.81
CA ILE A 111 16.70 -21.80 -14.09
C ILE A 111 17.55 -22.92 -14.69
N GLU A 112 18.36 -23.61 -13.88
CA GLU A 112 19.17 -24.75 -14.36
C GLU A 112 18.26 -25.91 -14.76
N LYS A 113 17.18 -26.15 -14.00
CA LYS A 113 16.12 -27.09 -14.40
C LYS A 113 15.34 -26.63 -15.64
N ALA A 114 15.16 -25.33 -15.85
CA ALA A 114 14.40 -24.78 -16.98
C ALA A 114 15.04 -25.08 -18.34
N VAL A 115 16.36 -25.23 -18.39
CA VAL A 115 17.06 -25.71 -19.59
C VAL A 115 16.61 -27.14 -19.93
N ILE A 116 16.47 -27.98 -18.91
CA ILE A 116 16.14 -29.41 -19.00
C ILE A 116 14.61 -29.64 -19.07
N TRP A 117 13.78 -28.62 -18.82
CA TRP A 117 12.33 -28.78 -18.82
C TRP A 117 11.77 -29.29 -20.16
N PRO A 118 10.89 -30.31 -20.12
CA PRO A 118 10.11 -30.72 -21.28
C PRO A 118 9.32 -29.55 -21.88
N GLN A 119 9.09 -29.58 -23.19
CA GLN A 119 8.40 -28.49 -23.90
C GLN A 119 7.00 -28.19 -23.35
N TYR A 120 6.26 -29.22 -22.91
CA TYR A 120 4.93 -29.02 -22.33
C TYR A 120 4.95 -28.16 -21.05
N VAL A 121 6.01 -28.21 -20.25
CA VAL A 121 6.16 -27.38 -19.03
C VAL A 121 6.38 -25.92 -19.43
N LYS A 122 7.24 -25.69 -20.43
CA LYS A 122 7.53 -24.36 -20.99
C LYS A 122 6.27 -23.74 -21.58
N ASP A 123 5.48 -24.51 -22.33
CA ASP A 123 4.21 -24.05 -22.92
C ASP A 123 3.17 -23.70 -21.84
N ARG A 124 3.06 -24.52 -20.78
CA ARG A 124 2.18 -24.22 -19.64
C ARG A 124 2.57 -22.92 -18.96
N ILE A 125 3.84 -22.73 -18.62
CA ILE A 125 4.33 -21.49 -18.00
C ILE A 125 4.08 -20.31 -18.92
N ARG A 126 4.44 -20.41 -20.21
CA ARG A 126 4.22 -19.37 -21.21
C ARG A 126 2.74 -18.97 -21.30
N SER A 127 1.84 -19.95 -21.34
CA SER A 127 0.39 -19.68 -21.40
C SER A 127 -0.09 -18.94 -20.14
N THR A 128 0.37 -19.33 -18.96
CA THR A 128 0.07 -18.65 -17.68
C THR A 128 0.54 -17.19 -17.71
N TYR A 129 1.75 -16.91 -18.20
CA TYR A 129 2.25 -15.54 -18.32
C TYR A 129 1.54 -14.72 -19.40
N MET A 130 1.05 -15.35 -20.48
CA MET A 130 0.21 -14.67 -21.48
C MET A 130 -1.13 -14.23 -20.88
N TYR A 131 -1.80 -15.09 -20.10
CA TYR A 131 -3.02 -14.70 -19.39
C TYR A 131 -2.76 -13.67 -18.30
N PHE A 132 -1.63 -13.75 -17.60
CA PHE A 132 -1.20 -12.71 -16.68
C PHE A 132 -1.06 -11.35 -17.38
N ALA A 133 -0.31 -11.29 -18.49
CA ALA A 133 -0.14 -10.06 -19.27
C ALA A 133 -1.48 -9.54 -19.81
N GLY A 134 -2.33 -10.44 -20.30
CA GLY A 134 -3.70 -10.11 -20.71
C GLY A 134 -4.54 -9.54 -19.56
N SER A 135 -4.40 -10.08 -18.35
CA SER A 135 -5.12 -9.60 -17.15
C SER A 135 -4.71 -8.18 -16.81
N VAL A 136 -3.40 -7.89 -16.83
CA VAL A 136 -2.86 -6.54 -16.60
C VAL A 136 -3.37 -5.56 -17.67
N GLY A 137 -3.33 -5.96 -18.95
CA GLY A 137 -3.84 -5.14 -20.05
C GLY A 137 -5.33 -4.85 -19.91
N LEU A 138 -6.15 -5.86 -19.61
CA LEU A 138 -7.59 -5.69 -19.43
C LEU A 138 -7.92 -4.83 -18.20
N THR A 139 -7.14 -4.97 -17.12
CA THR A 139 -7.26 -4.14 -15.92
C THR A 139 -7.01 -2.68 -16.26
N ALA A 140 -5.97 -2.38 -17.04
CA ALA A 140 -5.64 -1.04 -17.47
C ALA A 140 -6.74 -0.44 -18.37
N LEU A 141 -7.25 -1.22 -19.33
CA LEU A 141 -8.37 -0.81 -20.18
C LEU A 141 -9.63 -0.52 -19.36
N SER A 142 -9.95 -1.39 -18.40
CA SER A 142 -11.08 -1.20 -17.49
C SER A 142 -10.90 0.05 -16.62
N ALA A 143 -9.72 0.27 -16.04
CA ALA A 143 -9.44 1.46 -15.24
C ALA A 143 -9.61 2.76 -16.06
N VAL A 144 -9.21 2.76 -17.33
CA VAL A 144 -9.43 3.88 -18.26
C VAL A 144 -10.92 4.04 -18.61
N ALA A 145 -11.65 2.96 -18.81
CA ALA A 145 -13.08 3.00 -19.08
C ALA A 145 -13.86 3.58 -17.88
N VAL A 146 -13.52 3.15 -16.67
CA VAL A 146 -14.13 3.62 -15.42
C VAL A 146 -13.75 5.08 -15.14
N SER A 147 -12.51 5.49 -15.40
CA SER A 147 -12.08 6.88 -15.18
C SER A 147 -12.74 7.90 -16.11
N ARG A 148 -13.17 7.46 -17.29
CA ARG A 148 -13.96 8.27 -18.23
C ARG A 148 -15.46 8.29 -17.91
N SER A 149 -15.94 7.46 -16.98
CA SER A 149 -17.35 7.40 -16.59
C SER A 149 -17.57 8.07 -15.22
N PRO A 150 -18.17 9.26 -15.16
CA PRO A 150 -18.38 9.97 -13.90
C PRO A 150 -19.24 9.19 -12.91
N ALA A 151 -20.22 8.42 -13.39
CA ALA A 151 -21.08 7.59 -12.55
C ALA A 151 -20.26 6.49 -11.85
N LEU A 152 -19.44 5.75 -12.59
CA LEU A 152 -18.62 4.66 -12.05
C LEU A 152 -17.49 5.21 -11.16
N MET A 153 -16.83 6.28 -11.59
CA MET A 153 -15.80 6.94 -10.79
C MET A 153 -16.38 7.47 -9.48
N SER A 154 -17.56 8.11 -9.50
CA SER A 154 -18.23 8.56 -8.28
C SER A 154 -18.58 7.41 -7.34
N LEU A 155 -18.96 6.24 -7.89
CA LEU A 155 -19.25 5.05 -7.10
C LEU A 155 -17.98 4.49 -6.45
N MET A 156 -16.86 4.43 -7.18
CA MET A 156 -15.57 3.98 -6.64
C MET A 156 -14.99 4.95 -5.60
N MET A 157 -15.25 6.24 -5.74
CA MET A 157 -14.80 7.25 -4.77
C MET A 157 -15.75 7.42 -3.57
N ARG A 158 -16.97 6.85 -3.61
CA ARG A 158 -17.90 6.91 -2.49
C ARG A 158 -17.34 6.09 -1.33
N GLY A 159 -16.90 6.76 -0.27
CA GLY A 159 -16.44 6.16 0.98
C GLY A 159 -17.55 5.56 1.85
N SER A 160 -18.68 5.12 1.27
CA SER A 160 -19.74 4.47 2.03
C SER A 160 -19.31 3.06 2.44
N TRP A 161 -19.64 2.63 3.66
CA TRP A 161 -19.40 1.26 4.12
C TRP A 161 -20.00 0.21 3.17
N LEU A 162 -21.14 0.54 2.56
CA LEU A 162 -21.76 -0.30 1.53
C LEU A 162 -20.90 -0.39 0.26
N ALA A 163 -20.30 0.71 -0.19
CA ALA A 163 -19.46 0.73 -1.38
C ALA A 163 -18.14 -0.04 -1.15
N ILE A 164 -17.56 0.10 0.05
CA ILE A 164 -16.37 -0.66 0.47
C ILE A 164 -16.71 -2.15 0.55
N GLY A 165 -17.79 -2.52 1.23
CA GLY A 165 -18.22 -3.92 1.32
C GLY A 165 -18.54 -4.53 -0.04
N ALA A 166 -19.22 -3.77 -0.91
CA ALA A 166 -19.55 -4.19 -2.26
C ALA A 166 -18.30 -4.40 -3.14
N SER A 167 -17.28 -3.53 -3.04
CA SER A 167 -16.05 -3.69 -3.81
C SER A 167 -15.25 -4.92 -3.35
N PHE A 168 -15.16 -5.18 -2.05
CA PHE A 168 -14.58 -6.42 -1.53
C PHE A 168 -15.35 -7.66 -1.99
N ALA A 169 -16.68 -7.64 -1.88
CA ALA A 169 -17.52 -8.74 -2.34
C ALA A 169 -17.37 -8.99 -3.84
N ALA A 170 -17.28 -7.92 -4.65
CA ALA A 170 -17.07 -8.03 -6.09
C ALA A 170 -15.70 -8.61 -6.44
N MET A 171 -14.62 -8.15 -5.79
CA MET A 171 -13.27 -8.69 -6.03
C MET A 171 -13.18 -10.17 -5.65
N ILE A 172 -13.64 -10.53 -4.44
CA ILE A 172 -13.60 -11.91 -3.95
C ILE A 172 -14.53 -12.79 -4.79
N GLY A 173 -15.77 -12.34 -5.03
CA GLY A 173 -16.77 -13.07 -5.79
C GLY A 173 -16.35 -13.32 -7.23
N ALA A 174 -15.82 -12.31 -7.93
CA ALA A 174 -15.30 -12.49 -9.29
C ALA A 174 -14.10 -13.45 -9.31
N GLY A 175 -13.21 -13.36 -8.31
CA GLY A 175 -12.08 -14.28 -8.19
C GLY A 175 -12.51 -15.73 -7.89
N MET A 176 -13.54 -15.93 -7.07
CA MET A 176 -14.14 -17.24 -6.81
C MET A 176 -14.82 -17.79 -8.04
N LEU A 177 -15.54 -16.95 -8.80
CA LEU A 177 -16.22 -17.33 -10.03
C LEU A 177 -15.23 -17.88 -11.05
N VAL A 178 -14.13 -17.15 -11.31
CA VAL A 178 -13.07 -17.62 -12.22
C VAL A 178 -12.53 -18.98 -11.78
N ARG A 179 -12.30 -19.17 -10.48
CA ARG A 179 -11.76 -20.43 -9.95
C ARG A 179 -12.75 -21.60 -10.04
N SER A 180 -14.04 -21.32 -9.88
CA SER A 180 -15.11 -22.33 -9.90
C SER A 180 -15.39 -22.90 -11.29
N ILE A 181 -15.15 -22.12 -12.35
CA ILE A 181 -15.43 -22.56 -13.72
C ILE A 181 -14.27 -23.42 -14.23
N SER A 182 -14.57 -24.63 -14.70
CA SER A 182 -13.61 -25.51 -15.34
C SER A 182 -13.16 -24.95 -16.70
N TYR A 183 -11.85 -25.02 -16.98
CA TYR A 183 -11.30 -24.56 -18.27
C TYR A 183 -11.74 -25.41 -19.46
N GLU A 184 -11.97 -26.71 -19.27
CA GLU A 184 -12.35 -27.64 -20.34
C GLU A 184 -13.83 -27.62 -20.68
N GLY A 185 -14.71 -27.57 -19.68
CA GLY A 185 -16.15 -27.75 -19.89
C GLY A 185 -16.82 -26.53 -20.55
N ASN A 186 -16.31 -25.33 -20.30
CA ASN A 186 -16.89 -24.09 -20.84
C ASN A 186 -15.81 -23.02 -21.04
N PRO A 187 -15.03 -23.09 -22.14
CA PRO A 187 -13.94 -22.14 -22.38
C PRO A 187 -14.46 -20.70 -22.48
N GLY A 188 -15.62 -20.47 -23.11
CA GLY A 188 -16.22 -19.14 -23.21
C GLY A 188 -16.57 -18.54 -21.84
N ALA A 189 -17.24 -19.30 -20.98
CA ALA A 189 -17.62 -18.83 -19.63
C ALA A 189 -16.37 -18.54 -18.77
N LYS A 190 -15.32 -19.35 -18.91
CA LYS A 190 -14.05 -19.14 -18.21
C LYS A 190 -13.39 -17.81 -18.61
N HIS A 191 -13.33 -17.52 -19.92
CA HIS A 191 -12.75 -16.27 -20.42
C HIS A 191 -13.61 -15.06 -20.04
N LEU A 192 -14.94 -15.19 -20.06
CA LEU A 192 -15.83 -14.13 -19.58
C LEU A 192 -15.65 -13.85 -18.10
N ALA A 193 -15.59 -14.88 -17.26
CA ALA A 193 -15.33 -14.72 -15.83
C ALA A 193 -13.95 -14.09 -15.58
N TRP A 194 -12.93 -14.52 -16.34
CA TRP A 194 -11.59 -13.95 -16.27
C TRP A 194 -11.59 -12.46 -16.63
N MET A 195 -12.28 -12.09 -17.72
CA MET A 195 -12.44 -10.71 -18.13
C MET A 195 -13.23 -9.89 -17.12
N LEU A 196 -14.28 -10.47 -16.53
CA LEU A 196 -15.05 -9.84 -15.45
C LEU A 196 -14.15 -9.55 -14.25
N HIS A 197 -13.36 -10.53 -13.81
CA HIS A 197 -12.46 -10.36 -12.66
C HIS A 197 -11.43 -9.27 -12.92
N ALA A 198 -10.75 -9.29 -14.07
CA ALA A 198 -9.80 -8.24 -14.42
C ALA A 198 -10.47 -6.86 -14.61
N GLY A 199 -11.71 -6.85 -15.10
CA GLY A 199 -12.55 -5.66 -15.18
C GLY A 199 -12.86 -5.05 -13.80
N VAL A 200 -13.32 -5.88 -12.86
CA VAL A 200 -13.62 -5.47 -11.47
C VAL A 200 -12.38 -4.93 -10.77
N MET A 201 -11.24 -5.61 -10.91
CA MET A 201 -9.97 -5.12 -10.36
C MET A 201 -9.57 -3.78 -10.98
N GLY A 202 -9.81 -3.58 -12.28
CA GLY A 202 -9.56 -2.32 -12.97
C GLY A 202 -10.45 -1.19 -12.44
N ALA A 203 -11.71 -1.48 -12.11
CA ALA A 203 -12.60 -0.51 -11.49
C ALA A 203 -12.12 -0.08 -10.10
N VAL A 204 -11.63 -1.02 -9.28
CA VAL A 204 -11.07 -0.72 -7.95
C VAL A 204 -9.78 0.08 -8.04
N VAL A 205 -8.98 -0.15 -9.09
CA VAL A 205 -7.75 0.61 -9.37
C VAL A 205 -8.03 1.98 -10.00
N ALA A 206 -9.21 2.20 -10.57
CA ALA A 206 -9.55 3.41 -11.34
C ALA A 206 -9.35 4.72 -10.56
N PRO A 207 -9.67 4.86 -9.26
CA PRO A 207 -9.40 6.08 -8.50
C PRO A 207 -7.92 6.50 -8.51
N LEU A 208 -6.97 5.57 -8.69
CA LEU A 208 -5.55 5.90 -8.81
C LEU A 208 -5.23 6.71 -10.06
N THR A 209 -6.09 6.69 -11.08
CA THR A 209 -5.93 7.53 -12.29
C THR A 209 -5.94 9.03 -11.97
N LEU A 210 -6.51 9.42 -10.82
CA LEU A 210 -6.51 10.80 -10.32
C LEU A 210 -5.12 11.25 -9.83
N LEU A 211 -4.20 10.33 -9.53
CA LEU A 211 -2.82 10.66 -9.14
C LEU A 211 -1.98 11.21 -10.30
N GLY A 212 -2.49 11.10 -11.54
CA GLY A 212 -1.88 11.64 -12.74
C GLY A 212 -1.17 10.57 -13.60
N GLY A 213 -1.39 10.67 -14.92
CA GLY A 213 -0.84 9.73 -15.91
C GLY A 213 0.69 9.54 -15.84
N PRO A 214 1.51 10.61 -15.79
CA PRO A 214 2.96 10.46 -15.72
C PRO A 214 3.45 9.72 -14.47
N LEU A 215 2.77 9.89 -13.33
CA LEU A 215 3.09 9.20 -12.09
C LEU A 215 2.76 7.72 -12.19
N LEU A 216 1.59 7.38 -12.73
CA LEU A 216 1.18 5.98 -12.92
C LEU A 216 2.05 5.24 -13.93
N ILE A 217 2.49 5.88 -15.01
CA ILE A 217 3.41 5.26 -15.98
C ILE A 217 4.75 4.92 -15.30
N ARG A 218 5.27 5.79 -14.44
CA ARG A 218 6.47 5.50 -13.65
C ARG A 218 6.23 4.37 -12.66
N ALA A 219 5.10 4.39 -11.96
CA ALA A 219 4.71 3.31 -11.05
C ALA A 219 4.62 1.96 -11.76
N ALA A 220 4.06 1.94 -12.98
CA ALA A 220 3.95 0.74 -13.80
C ALA A 220 5.34 0.20 -14.19
N TRP A 221 6.27 1.07 -14.62
CA TRP A 221 7.64 0.65 -14.93
C TRP A 221 8.41 0.13 -13.73
N TYR A 222 8.29 0.77 -12.56
CA TYR A 222 8.90 0.26 -11.34
C TYR A 222 8.30 -1.08 -10.91
N THR A 223 6.97 -1.22 -11.05
CA THR A 223 6.29 -2.49 -10.76
C THR A 223 6.73 -3.57 -11.72
N ALA A 224 6.87 -3.29 -13.02
CA ALA A 224 7.38 -4.24 -14.00
C ALA A 224 8.81 -4.69 -13.65
N GLY A 225 9.67 -3.77 -13.21
CA GLY A 225 11.02 -4.09 -12.72
C GLY A 225 11.01 -4.96 -11.47
N ILE A 226 10.15 -4.65 -10.49
CA ILE A 226 10.00 -5.44 -9.25
C ILE A 226 9.47 -6.84 -9.58
N VAL A 227 8.39 -6.94 -10.35
CA VAL A 227 7.74 -8.20 -10.71
C VAL A 227 8.67 -9.06 -11.55
N GLY A 228 9.35 -8.47 -12.54
CA GLY A 228 10.34 -9.15 -13.35
C GLY A 228 11.54 -9.63 -12.52
N GLY A 229 12.12 -8.75 -11.70
CA GLY A 229 13.27 -9.07 -10.85
C GLY A 229 12.97 -10.17 -9.84
N LEU A 230 11.85 -10.07 -9.13
CA LEU A 230 11.40 -11.09 -8.19
C LEU A 230 11.06 -12.40 -8.91
N SER A 231 10.38 -12.36 -10.06
CA SER A 231 10.13 -13.58 -10.85
C SER A 231 11.43 -14.27 -11.23
N THR A 232 12.47 -13.52 -11.62
CA THR A 232 13.80 -14.09 -11.90
C THR A 232 14.42 -14.72 -10.65
N VAL A 233 14.34 -14.06 -9.49
CA VAL A 233 14.80 -14.64 -8.21
C VAL A 233 14.07 -15.94 -7.90
N ALA A 234 12.75 -15.99 -8.10
CA ALA A 234 11.95 -17.20 -7.88
C ALA A 234 12.35 -18.35 -8.81
N MET A 235 12.75 -18.04 -10.03
CA MET A 235 13.31 -19.01 -10.98
C MET A 235 14.72 -19.45 -10.55
N CYS A 236 15.56 -18.55 -10.03
CA CYS A 236 16.91 -18.92 -9.57
C CYS A 236 16.87 -19.75 -8.28
N ALA A 237 15.93 -19.47 -7.38
CA ALA A 237 15.93 -20.05 -6.04
C ALA A 237 15.27 -21.45 -5.98
N PRO A 238 15.69 -22.33 -5.06
CA PRO A 238 15.07 -23.64 -4.86
C PRO A 238 13.60 -23.53 -4.46
N SER A 239 12.73 -24.33 -5.10
CA SER A 239 11.26 -24.24 -5.01
C SER A 239 10.65 -24.72 -3.70
N GLU A 240 11.38 -25.50 -2.90
CA GLU A 240 10.86 -26.14 -1.68
C GLU A 240 10.75 -25.15 -0.51
N LYS A 241 11.63 -24.14 -0.44
CA LYS A 241 11.69 -23.23 0.71
C LYS A 241 10.55 -22.22 0.74
N PHE A 242 10.20 -21.59 -0.39
CA PHE A 242 9.11 -20.63 -0.39
C PHE A 242 7.74 -21.31 -0.35
N LEU A 243 7.54 -22.48 -0.98
CA LEU A 243 6.27 -23.20 -0.89
C LEU A 243 5.85 -23.55 0.55
N ASN A 244 6.81 -23.78 1.44
CA ASN A 244 6.55 -24.03 2.86
C ASN A 244 6.26 -22.75 3.67
N MET A 245 6.48 -21.56 3.11
CA MET A 245 6.20 -20.27 3.76
C MET A 245 4.75 -19.80 3.62
N GLY A 246 3.85 -20.59 3.02
CA GLY A 246 2.44 -20.20 2.85
C GLY A 246 1.73 -19.83 4.17
N GLY A 247 2.06 -20.51 5.27
CA GLY A 247 1.53 -20.22 6.60
C GLY A 247 1.91 -18.82 7.12
N PRO A 248 3.21 -18.52 7.28
CA PRO A 248 3.68 -17.18 7.64
C PRO A 248 3.21 -16.07 6.70
N LEU A 249 3.16 -16.33 5.39
CA LEU A 249 2.64 -15.37 4.40
C LEU A 249 1.16 -15.04 4.65
N GLY A 250 0.34 -16.04 4.99
CA GLY A 250 -1.06 -15.84 5.37
C GLY A 250 -1.23 -14.96 6.62
N VAL A 251 -0.40 -15.16 7.65
CA VAL A 251 -0.39 -14.30 8.84
C VAL A 251 0.00 -12.87 8.49
N GLY A 252 1.03 -12.69 7.66
CA GLY A 252 1.42 -11.39 7.15
C GLY A 252 0.30 -10.69 6.37
N LEU A 253 -0.46 -11.44 5.56
CA LEU A 253 -1.60 -10.91 4.83
C LEU A 253 -2.70 -10.41 5.76
N GLY A 254 -3.00 -11.17 6.82
CA GLY A 254 -3.92 -10.75 7.87
C GLY A 254 -3.48 -9.44 8.55
N LEU A 255 -2.19 -9.32 8.87
CA LEU A 255 -1.63 -8.09 9.45
C LEU A 255 -1.77 -6.90 8.50
N VAL A 256 -1.35 -7.05 7.24
CA VAL A 256 -1.40 -5.98 6.24
C VAL A 256 -2.84 -5.59 5.93
N LEU A 257 -3.77 -6.54 5.88
CA LEU A 257 -5.20 -6.28 5.71
C LEU A 257 -5.76 -5.51 6.91
N ALA A 258 -5.48 -5.95 8.14
CA ALA A 258 -5.89 -5.27 9.35
C ALA A 258 -5.33 -3.84 9.42
N SER A 259 -4.06 -3.63 9.03
CA SER A 259 -3.46 -2.31 8.94
C SER A 259 -4.08 -1.45 7.84
N SER A 260 -4.47 -2.04 6.70
CA SER A 260 -5.14 -1.32 5.61
C SER A 260 -6.55 -0.89 5.99
N ILE A 261 -7.30 -1.71 6.75
CA ILE A 261 -8.61 -1.32 7.30
C ILE A 261 -8.43 -0.29 8.41
N GLY A 262 -7.47 -0.50 9.32
CA GLY A 262 -7.21 0.41 10.43
C GLY A 262 -6.79 1.81 10.00
N SER A 263 -6.02 1.94 8.91
CA SER A 263 -5.63 3.25 8.36
C SER A 263 -6.78 4.03 7.74
N MET A 264 -7.92 3.39 7.45
CA MET A 264 -9.14 4.10 7.02
C MET A 264 -9.85 4.81 8.17
N PHE A 265 -9.63 4.37 9.41
CA PHE A 265 -10.28 4.93 10.61
C PHE A 265 -9.39 5.92 11.36
N LEU A 266 -8.09 5.94 11.06
CA LEU A 266 -7.11 6.73 11.79
C LEU A 266 -6.38 7.69 10.84
N PRO A 267 -6.27 8.98 11.20
CA PRO A 267 -5.58 9.93 10.35
C PRO A 267 -4.10 9.55 10.24
N PRO A 268 -3.51 9.59 9.03
CA PRO A 268 -2.11 9.23 8.79
C PRO A 268 -1.12 10.19 9.47
N THR A 269 -1.60 11.29 10.07
CA THR A 269 -0.82 12.26 10.83
C THR A 269 -0.62 11.88 12.31
N SER A 270 -1.37 10.89 12.81
CA SER A 270 -1.17 10.35 14.15
C SER A 270 -0.04 9.33 14.17
N ALA A 271 0.65 9.16 15.30
CA ALA A 271 1.74 8.17 15.40
C ALA A 271 1.24 6.74 15.08
N PHE A 272 0.06 6.39 15.59
CA PHE A 272 -0.54 5.07 15.37
C PHE A 272 -1.07 4.92 13.94
N GLY A 273 -1.74 5.93 13.39
CA GLY A 273 -2.21 5.94 11.99
C GLY A 273 -1.07 5.90 10.98
N ALA A 274 0.02 6.62 11.23
CA ALA A 274 1.24 6.56 10.43
C ALA A 274 1.91 5.18 10.49
N GLY A 275 1.89 4.54 11.67
CA GLY A 275 2.31 3.14 11.85
C GLY A 275 1.51 2.19 10.98
N LEU A 276 0.18 2.24 11.05
CA LEU A 276 -0.71 1.39 10.25
C LEU A 276 -0.57 1.67 8.75
N TYR A 277 -0.43 2.94 8.36
CA TYR A 277 -0.17 3.32 6.97
C TYR A 277 1.17 2.76 6.46
N SER A 278 2.22 2.84 7.27
CA SER A 278 3.55 2.32 6.92
C SER A 278 3.55 0.80 6.80
N VAL A 279 2.91 0.08 7.74
CA VAL A 279 2.74 -1.37 7.65
C VAL A 279 1.91 -1.75 6.42
N ALA A 280 0.82 -1.03 6.16
CA ALA A 280 0.02 -1.25 4.96
C ALA A 280 0.89 -1.07 3.71
N VAL A 281 1.48 0.11 3.49
CA VAL A 281 2.19 0.44 2.24
C VAL A 281 3.53 -0.29 2.11
N TYR A 282 4.44 -0.14 3.06
CA TYR A 282 5.80 -0.69 2.97
C TYR A 282 5.85 -2.17 3.36
N GLY A 283 5.19 -2.53 4.47
CA GLY A 283 5.09 -3.93 4.91
C GLY A 283 4.32 -4.78 3.88
N GLY A 284 3.22 -4.25 3.37
CA GLY A 284 2.47 -4.87 2.29
C GLY A 284 3.26 -5.03 0.99
N LEU A 285 4.13 -4.07 0.63
CA LEU A 285 4.96 -4.18 -0.57
C LEU A 285 5.93 -5.37 -0.47
N ILE A 286 6.59 -5.53 0.68
CA ILE A 286 7.48 -6.67 0.93
C ILE A 286 6.70 -7.97 0.92
N LEU A 287 5.56 -7.99 1.62
CA LEU A 287 4.71 -9.17 1.71
C LEU A 287 4.24 -9.63 0.33
N PHE A 288 3.73 -8.72 -0.51
CA PHE A 288 3.29 -9.08 -1.86
C PHE A 288 4.45 -9.40 -2.80
N GLY A 289 5.64 -8.83 -2.56
CA GLY A 289 6.86 -9.30 -3.21
C GLY A 289 7.18 -10.76 -2.86
N MET A 290 7.01 -11.15 -1.59
CA MET A 290 7.18 -12.53 -1.15
C MET A 290 6.07 -13.46 -1.67
N PHE A 291 4.81 -13.00 -1.74
CA PHE A 291 3.74 -13.76 -2.38
C PHE A 291 4.01 -13.96 -3.87
N LEU A 292 4.53 -12.95 -4.57
CA LEU A 292 4.91 -13.10 -5.97
C LEU A 292 6.00 -14.16 -6.15
N LEU A 293 7.01 -14.22 -5.27
CA LEU A 293 8.02 -15.29 -5.26
C LEU A 293 7.37 -16.66 -5.04
N TYR A 294 6.51 -16.77 -4.02
CA TYR A 294 5.77 -17.97 -3.68
C TYR A 294 4.91 -18.48 -4.85
N ASP A 295 4.09 -17.61 -5.44
CA ASP A 295 3.15 -17.96 -6.49
C ASP A 295 3.87 -18.25 -7.81
N THR A 296 4.99 -17.58 -8.10
CA THR A 296 5.84 -17.94 -9.25
C THR A 296 6.37 -19.36 -9.11
N GLN A 297 6.89 -19.74 -7.94
CA GLN A 297 7.35 -21.12 -7.70
C GLN A 297 6.22 -22.13 -7.71
N LYS A 298 5.05 -21.76 -7.18
CA LYS A 298 3.84 -22.58 -7.22
C LYS A 298 3.36 -22.84 -8.65
N VAL A 299 3.43 -21.84 -9.53
CA VAL A 299 3.11 -21.99 -10.96
C VAL A 299 4.07 -22.97 -11.63
N ILE A 300 5.38 -22.84 -11.37
CA ILE A 300 6.40 -23.74 -11.90
C ILE A 300 6.17 -25.18 -11.42
N LYS A 301 6.06 -25.37 -10.10
CA LYS A 301 5.83 -26.70 -9.50
C LYS A 301 4.53 -27.32 -10.02
N ARG A 302 3.46 -26.53 -10.18
CA ARG A 302 2.21 -27.00 -10.79
C ARG A 302 2.39 -27.34 -12.26
N ALA A 303 3.16 -26.57 -13.04
CA ALA A 303 3.41 -26.88 -14.44
C ALA A 303 4.19 -28.20 -14.62
N GLU A 304 5.14 -28.48 -13.72
CA GLU A 304 5.93 -29.73 -13.68
C GLU A 304 5.12 -30.95 -13.22
N THR A 305 4.44 -30.84 -12.08
CA THR A 305 3.77 -31.97 -11.41
C THR A 305 2.42 -32.34 -12.01
N HIS A 306 1.79 -31.43 -12.76
CA HIS A 306 0.49 -31.71 -13.35
C HIS A 306 0.62 -32.80 -14.42
N PRO A 307 -0.06 -33.95 -14.27
CA PRO A 307 0.17 -35.11 -15.13
C PRO A 307 -0.12 -34.77 -16.60
N VAL A 308 0.70 -35.33 -17.49
CA VAL A 308 0.49 -35.22 -18.94
C VAL A 308 -0.63 -36.20 -19.31
N SER A 309 -1.86 -35.69 -19.38
CA SER A 309 -3.04 -36.37 -19.90
C SER A 309 -3.15 -37.86 -19.54
N ILE A 310 -3.27 -38.17 -18.24
CA ILE A 310 -3.85 -39.44 -17.83
C ILE A 310 -5.36 -39.29 -17.99
N TYR A 311 -6.01 -40.25 -18.66
CA TYR A 311 -7.47 -40.29 -18.83
C TYR A 311 -8.17 -39.98 -17.49
N GLY A 312 -8.95 -38.89 -17.44
CA GLY A 312 -9.69 -38.47 -16.24
C GLY A 312 -9.06 -37.36 -15.38
N VAL A 313 -7.88 -36.82 -15.72
CA VAL A 313 -7.32 -35.64 -15.02
C VAL A 313 -7.58 -34.36 -15.82
N ALA A 314 -8.21 -33.36 -15.18
CA ALA A 314 -8.51 -32.06 -15.78
C ALA A 314 -7.24 -31.40 -16.37
N LYS A 315 -7.32 -30.87 -17.60
CA LYS A 315 -6.21 -30.14 -18.24
C LYS A 315 -5.73 -28.96 -17.40
N TYR A 316 -4.43 -28.67 -17.54
CA TYR A 316 -3.80 -27.53 -16.89
C TYR A 316 -4.57 -26.24 -17.20
N ASP A 317 -4.97 -25.54 -16.13
CA ASP A 317 -5.71 -24.29 -16.20
C ASP A 317 -4.73 -23.10 -16.01
N PRO A 318 -4.29 -22.45 -17.10
CA PRO A 318 -3.35 -21.35 -17.02
C PRO A 318 -3.99 -20.09 -16.42
N ILE A 319 -5.31 -19.90 -16.57
CA ILE A 319 -6.04 -18.76 -16.03
C ILE A 319 -6.04 -18.84 -14.51
N ASN A 320 -6.40 -19.98 -13.94
CA ASN A 320 -6.38 -20.15 -12.48
C ASN A 320 -4.96 -20.04 -11.90
N SER A 321 -3.97 -20.51 -12.65
CA SER A 321 -2.56 -20.46 -12.24
C SER A 321 -2.00 -19.04 -12.26
N CYS A 322 -2.47 -18.15 -13.14
CA CYS A 322 -1.98 -16.77 -13.23
C CYS A 322 -2.62 -15.82 -12.21
N LEU A 323 -3.77 -16.17 -11.62
CA LEU A 323 -4.53 -15.29 -10.73
C LEU A 323 -3.73 -14.82 -9.51
N GLY A 324 -2.90 -15.68 -8.92
CA GLY A 324 -2.06 -15.33 -7.77
C GLY A 324 -1.06 -14.22 -8.11
N ILE A 325 -0.19 -14.51 -9.08
CA ILE A 325 0.80 -13.58 -9.65
C ILE A 325 0.15 -12.25 -10.07
N TYR A 326 -1.05 -12.32 -10.68
CA TYR A 326 -1.82 -11.16 -11.09
C TYR A 326 -2.25 -10.28 -9.90
N VAL A 327 -2.86 -10.86 -8.87
CA VAL A 327 -3.32 -10.13 -7.69
C VAL A 327 -2.15 -9.52 -6.93
N ASP A 328 -1.04 -10.26 -6.78
CA ASP A 328 0.18 -9.73 -6.14
C ASP A 328 0.76 -8.55 -6.93
N THR A 329 0.81 -8.67 -8.26
CA THR A 329 1.28 -7.59 -9.13
C THR A 329 0.44 -6.33 -8.99
N LEU A 330 -0.89 -6.44 -8.93
CA LEU A 330 -1.75 -5.28 -8.71
C LEU A 330 -1.56 -4.67 -7.33
N ASN A 331 -1.40 -5.50 -6.30
CA ASN A 331 -1.14 -4.99 -4.95
C ASN A 331 0.21 -4.27 -4.85
N ILE A 332 1.25 -4.79 -5.51
CA ILE A 332 2.55 -4.11 -5.64
C ILE A 332 2.35 -2.77 -6.37
N PHE A 333 1.64 -2.75 -7.50
CA PHE A 333 1.40 -1.54 -8.29
C PHE A 333 0.72 -0.44 -7.48
N ILE A 334 -0.38 -0.76 -6.79
CA ILE A 334 -1.13 0.19 -5.95
C ILE A 334 -0.21 0.81 -4.90
N ARG A 335 0.64 0.00 -4.27
CA ARG A 335 1.57 0.45 -3.22
C ARG A 335 2.69 1.32 -3.78
N VAL A 336 3.27 0.94 -4.91
CA VAL A 336 4.29 1.75 -5.60
C VAL A 336 3.69 3.09 -6.04
N ALA A 337 2.49 3.10 -6.63
CA ALA A 337 1.81 4.33 -7.03
C ALA A 337 1.54 5.24 -5.82
N THR A 338 1.06 4.66 -4.71
CA THR A 338 0.81 5.39 -3.46
C THR A 338 2.10 5.97 -2.87
N MET A 339 3.19 5.21 -2.88
CA MET A 339 4.50 5.67 -2.40
C MET A 339 5.04 6.83 -3.24
N LEU A 340 4.91 6.76 -4.57
CA LEU A 340 5.32 7.85 -5.47
C LEU A 340 4.47 9.11 -5.28
N ALA A 341 3.16 8.96 -5.05
CA ALA A 341 2.26 10.08 -4.76
C ALA A 341 2.64 10.78 -3.44
N THR A 342 2.97 10.00 -2.41
CA THR A 342 3.35 10.54 -1.10
C THR A 342 4.76 11.16 -1.12
N GLY A 343 5.70 10.55 -1.84
CA GLY A 343 7.08 11.03 -1.96
C GLY A 343 7.24 12.33 -2.78
N GLY A 344 6.35 12.59 -3.74
CA GLY A 344 6.37 13.82 -4.55
C GLY A 344 5.95 15.08 -3.78
N SER A 345 5.09 14.93 -2.76
CA SER A 345 4.58 16.07 -1.96
C SER A 345 5.61 16.65 -1.00
N SER A 346 6.61 15.87 -0.58
CA SER A 346 7.61 16.30 0.41
C SER A 346 8.77 17.11 -0.19
N ARG A 347 8.87 17.19 -1.52
CA ARG A 347 9.92 17.96 -2.23
C ARG A 347 9.53 19.41 -2.55
N LYS A 348 8.32 19.82 -2.18
CA LYS A 348 7.75 21.15 -2.41
C LYS A 348 7.58 21.98 -1.13
N LYS A 349 8.19 21.58 0.00
CA LYS A 349 8.22 22.37 1.23
C LYS A 349 9.62 22.83 1.52
#